data_AF-A0A951FGG6-F1
#
_entry.id   AF-A0A951FGG6-F1
#
_cell.length_a   1.000
_cell.length_b   1.000
_cell.length_c   1.000
_cell.angle_alpha   90.00
_cell.angle_beta   90.00
_cell.angle_gamma   90.00
#
_symmetry.space_group_name_H-M   'P 1'
#
loop_
_entity.id
_entity.type
_entity.pdbx_description
1 polymer ?
#
loop_
_entity_poly.entity_id
_entity_poly.type
_entity_poly.pdbx_seq_one_letter_code
_entity_poly.pdbx_strand_id
1 'polypeptide(L)'
;SAVELERELHTYSLVALRVLRLVASEVAAAQIARYETTIRSLPALLSGDDLRERRVPPGPIYREILHALRQAQLAGTITSRESALGWLDQRLAQA
;
A
#
# COMPACT_ATOMS: atom_id res chain seq x y z
N SER A 1 12.69 6.34 0.44
CA SER A 1 11.60 6.36 1.44
C SER A 1 10.72 5.11 1.28
N ALA A 2 9.74 4.86 2.16
CA ALA A 2 8.86 3.69 2.01
C ALA A 2 7.95 3.80 0.78
N VAL A 3 7.44 5.00 0.51
CA VAL A 3 6.65 5.34 -0.69
C VAL A 3 7.44 5.08 -1.97
N GLU A 4 8.71 5.49 -2.03
CA GLU A 4 9.56 5.25 -3.19
C GLU A 4 9.78 3.75 -3.43
N LEU A 5 10.09 2.99 -2.39
CA LEU A 5 10.27 1.54 -2.52
C LEU A 5 8.99 0.84 -2.99
N GLU A 6 7.82 1.23 -2.48
CA GLU A 6 6.54 0.72 -2.99
C GLU A 6 6.37 1.04 -4.48
N ARG A 7 6.58 2.29 -4.89
CA ARG A 7 6.43 2.70 -6.29
C ARG A 7 7.33 1.89 -7.23
N GLU A 8 8.59 1.68 -6.87
CA GLU A 8 9.55 0.98 -7.73
C GLU A 8 9.37 -0.56 -7.68
N LEU A 9 9.01 -1.13 -6.53
CA LEU A 9 9.10 -2.58 -6.30
C LEU A 9 7.75 -3.31 -6.32
N HIS A 10 6.60 -2.62 -6.23
CA HIS A 10 5.28 -3.27 -6.13
C HIS A 10 4.88 -4.12 -7.35
N THR A 11 5.47 -3.86 -8.52
CA THR A 11 5.21 -4.61 -9.76
C THR A 11 5.93 -5.96 -9.79
N TYR A 12 6.95 -6.15 -8.95
CA TYR A 12 7.73 -7.37 -8.91
C TYR A 12 7.07 -8.43 -8.02
N SER A 13 7.05 -9.67 -8.50
CA SER A 13 6.64 -10.81 -7.69
C SER A 13 7.61 -11.05 -6.52
N LEU A 14 7.17 -11.80 -5.50
CA LEU A 14 8.05 -12.17 -4.38
C LEU A 14 9.29 -12.95 -4.84
N VAL A 15 9.12 -13.82 -5.83
CA VAL A 15 10.22 -14.61 -6.39
C VAL A 15 11.20 -13.71 -7.13
N ALA A 16 10.71 -12.76 -7.94
CA ALA A 16 11.57 -11.82 -8.66
C ALA A 16 12.41 -10.95 -7.69
N LEU A 17 11.80 -10.42 -6.63
CA LEU A 17 12.51 -9.66 -5.60
C LEU A 17 13.62 -10.48 -4.93
N ARG A 18 13.33 -11.74 -4.58
CA ARG A 18 14.31 -12.65 -3.98
C ARG A 18 15.48 -12.96 -4.90
N VAL A 19 15.22 -13.14 -6.20
CA VAL A 19 16.28 -13.36 -7.20
C VAL A 19 17.12 -12.09 -7.37
N LEU A 20 16.48 -10.92 -7.51
CA LEU A 20 17.19 -9.64 -7.61
C LEU A 20 18.11 -9.41 -6.42
N ARG A 21 17.69 -9.79 -5.21
CA ARG A 21 18.48 -9.68 -3.99
C ARG A 21 19.79 -10.49 -4.02
N LEU A 22 19.85 -11.60 -4.77
CA LEU A 22 21.05 -12.44 -4.87
C LEU A 22 22.15 -11.82 -5.74
N VAL A 23 21.76 -10.95 -6.68
CA VAL A 23 22.67 -10.34 -7.67
C VAL A 23 22.87 -8.84 -7.45
N ALA A 24 22.07 -8.23 -6.56
CA ALA A 24 22.13 -6.82 -6.22
C ALA A 24 23.36 -6.48 -5.37
N SER A 25 23.75 -5.20 -5.37
CA SER A 25 24.70 -4.69 -4.39
C SER A 25 24.17 -4.86 -2.96
N GLU A 26 25.05 -4.86 -1.97
CA GLU A 26 24.66 -5.01 -0.56
C GLU A 26 23.59 -3.99 -0.13
N VAL A 27 23.75 -2.73 -0.57
CA VAL A 27 22.79 -1.65 -0.32
C VAL A 27 21.43 -1.95 -0.95
N ALA A 28 21.41 -2.36 -2.22
CA ALA A 28 20.15 -2.67 -2.91
C ALA A 28 19.49 -3.92 -2.33
N ALA A 29 20.27 -4.95 -1.99
CA ALA A 29 19.78 -6.15 -1.33
C ALA A 29 19.14 -5.84 0.04
N ALA A 30 19.73 -4.93 0.82
CA ALA A 30 19.15 -4.47 2.08
C ALA A 30 17.84 -3.70 1.88
N GLN A 31 17.74 -2.85 0.85
CA GLN A 31 16.49 -2.14 0.54
C GLN A 31 15.38 -3.10 0.08
N ILE A 32 15.70 -4.11 -0.73
CA ILE A 32 14.75 -5.15 -1.15
C ILE A 32 14.26 -5.95 0.07
N ALA A 33 15.19 -6.36 0.95
CA ALA A 33 14.84 -7.08 2.18
C ALA A 33 13.92 -6.23 3.09
N ARG A 34 14.22 -4.94 3.25
CA ARG A 34 13.37 -3.99 3.97
C ARG A 34 11.99 -3.90 3.32
N TYR A 35 11.92 -3.77 2.00
CA TYR A 35 10.64 -3.72 1.29
C TYR A 35 9.78 -4.96 1.55
N GLU A 36 10.36 -6.16 1.45
CA GLU A 36 9.66 -7.42 1.72
C GLU A 36 9.14 -7.53 3.16
N THR A 37 9.96 -7.12 4.14
CA THR A 37 9.70 -7.37 5.56
C THR A 37 8.91 -6.29 6.27
N THR A 38 8.93 -5.04 5.78
CA THR A 38 8.27 -3.91 6.46
C THR A 38 7.21 -3.22 5.62
N ILE A 39 7.42 -3.10 4.31
CA ILE A 39 6.52 -2.33 3.43
C ILE A 39 5.46 -3.28 2.87
N ARG A 40 5.86 -4.30 2.13
CA ARG A 40 4.95 -5.25 1.49
C ARG A 40 4.14 -6.07 2.47
N SER A 41 4.74 -6.42 3.61
CA SER A 41 4.08 -7.14 4.71
C SER A 41 3.12 -6.29 5.53
N LEU A 42 3.16 -4.96 5.39
CA LEU A 42 2.31 -4.05 6.14
C LEU A 42 0.84 -4.28 5.76
N PRO A 43 -0.03 -4.70 6.70
CA PRO A 43 -1.44 -4.97 6.41
C PRO A 43 -2.15 -3.71 5.92
N ALA A 44 -3.04 -3.87 4.93
CA ALA A 44 -3.91 -2.78 4.50
C ALA A 44 -4.86 -2.40 5.65
N LEU A 45 -5.10 -1.09 5.83
CA LEU A 45 -6.02 -0.59 6.87
C LEU A 45 -7.48 -0.90 6.54
N LEU A 46 -7.82 -0.87 5.26
CA LEU A 46 -9.14 -1.17 4.71
C LEU A 46 -9.02 -2.14 3.52
N SER A 47 -10.12 -2.83 3.27
CA SER A 47 -10.34 -3.80 2.20
C SER A 47 -11.40 -3.31 1.22
N GLY A 48 -11.62 -4.05 0.13
CA GLY A 48 -12.74 -3.79 -0.77
C GLY A 48 -14.10 -4.02 -0.10
N ASP A 49 -14.19 -4.86 0.93
CA ASP A 49 -15.44 -5.10 1.66
C ASP A 49 -15.85 -3.86 2.46
N ASP A 50 -14.88 -3.16 3.04
CA ASP A 50 -15.11 -1.88 3.73
C ASP A 50 -15.71 -0.82 2.79
N LEU A 51 -15.24 -0.78 1.54
CA LEU A 51 -15.79 0.11 0.50
C LEU A 51 -17.22 -0.29 0.12
N ARG A 52 -17.49 -1.60 0.03
CA ARG A 52 -18.83 -2.12 -0.27
C ARG A 52 -19.82 -1.76 0.82
N GLU A 53 -19.42 -1.84 2.09
CA GLU A 53 -20.23 -1.42 3.24
C GLU A 53 -20.59 0.08 3.19
N ARG A 54 -19.69 0.92 2.66
CA ARG A 54 -19.94 2.35 2.37
C ARG A 54 -20.75 2.60 1.09
N ARG A 55 -21.28 1.56 0.45
CA ARG A 55 -22.05 1.64 -0.80
C ARG A 55 -21.24 2.18 -1.99
N VAL A 56 -19.91 2.09 -1.95
CA VAL A 56 -19.08 2.42 -3.11
C VAL A 56 -19.27 1.33 -4.17
N PRO A 57 -19.67 1.68 -5.41
CA PRO A 57 -19.86 0.68 -6.46
C PRO A 57 -18.52 0.03 -6.83
N PRO A 58 -18.48 -1.30 -7.04
CA PRO A 58 -17.27 -1.99 -7.42
C PRO A 58 -16.76 -1.51 -8.78
N GLY A 59 -15.45 -1.36 -8.92
CA GLY A 59 -14.83 -0.92 -10.16
C GLY A 59 -13.45 -0.30 -9.95
N PRO A 60 -12.92 0.42 -10.97
CA PRO A 60 -11.63 1.10 -10.91
C PRO A 60 -11.46 2.02 -9.69
N ILE A 61 -12.55 2.62 -9.21
CA ILE A 61 -12.58 3.48 -8.03
C ILE A 61 -12.07 2.79 -6.75
N TYR A 62 -12.25 1.47 -6.61
CA TYR A 62 -11.71 0.72 -5.47
C TYR A 62 -10.18 0.77 -5.47
N ARG A 63 -9.58 0.56 -6.65
CA ARG A 63 -8.12 0.63 -6.80
C ARG A 63 -7.62 2.02 -6.47
N GLU A 64 -8.29 3.07 -6.95
CA GLU A 64 -7.90 4.46 -6.69
C GLU A 64 -7.95 4.80 -5.20
N ILE A 65 -9.05 4.45 -4.52
CA ILE A 65 -9.24 4.71 -3.09
C ILE A 65 -8.22 3.92 -2.26
N LEU A 66 -8.12 2.60 -2.48
CA LEU A 66 -7.21 1.75 -1.70
C LEU A 66 -5.74 2.10 -1.98
N HIS A 67 -5.40 2.51 -3.21
CA HIS A 67 -4.06 3.00 -3.53
C HIS A 67 -3.75 4.32 -2.81
N ALA A 68 -4.66 5.29 -2.83
CA ALA A 68 -4.48 6.55 -2.11
C ALA A 68 -4.31 6.33 -0.59
N LEU A 69 -5.13 5.45 -0.02
CA LEU A 69 -5.03 5.07 1.39
C LEU A 69 -3.70 4.38 1.70
N ARG A 70 -3.23 3.49 0.82
CA ARG A 70 -1.93 2.82 0.93
C ARG A 70 -0.78 3.83 0.95
N GLN A 71 -0.81 4.84 0.08
CA GLN A 71 0.20 5.90 0.07
C GLN A 71 0.20 6.71 1.38
N ALA A 72 -0.99 7.09 1.87
CA ALA A 72 -1.14 7.78 3.16
C ALA A 72 -0.63 6.92 4.33
N GLN A 73 -0.86 5.60 4.29
CA GLN A 73 -0.35 4.66 5.27
C GLN A 73 1.19 4.59 5.25
N LEU A 74 1.79 4.48 4.07
CA LEU A 74 3.25 4.44 3.92
C LEU A 74 3.93 5.76 4.27
N ALA A 75 3.24 6.88 4.09
CA ALA A 75 3.68 8.20 4.54
C ALA A 75 3.51 8.43 6.04
N GLY A 76 2.78 7.54 6.74
CA GLY A 76 2.51 7.66 8.18
C GLY A 76 1.42 8.68 8.53
N THR A 77 0.69 9.23 7.55
CA THR A 77 -0.38 10.20 7.78
C THR A 77 -1.68 9.54 8.21
N ILE A 78 -1.88 8.25 7.88
CA ILE A 78 -3.01 7.44 8.33
C ILE A 78 -2.45 6.11 8.85
N THR A 79 -2.60 5.83 10.14
CA THR A 79 -1.91 4.70 10.79
C THR A 79 -2.85 3.70 11.46
N SER A 80 -4.16 3.96 11.45
CA SER A 80 -5.16 3.11 12.09
C SER A 80 -6.36 2.87 11.19
N ARG A 81 -7.07 1.75 11.43
CA ARG A 81 -8.32 1.44 10.74
C ARG A 81 -9.37 2.54 10.94
N GLU A 82 -9.49 3.07 12.16
CA GLU A 82 -10.42 4.16 12.48
C GLU A 82 -10.13 5.44 11.68
N SER A 83 -8.85 5.88 11.65
CA SER A 83 -8.47 7.05 10.85
C SER A 83 -8.65 6.83 9.35
N ALA A 84 -8.44 5.61 8.87
CA ALA A 84 -8.70 5.24 7.49
C ALA A 84 -10.19 5.31 7.13
N LEU A 85 -11.08 4.86 8.02
CA LEU A 85 -12.53 4.99 7.84
C LEU A 85 -12.97 6.45 7.81
N GLY A 86 -12.48 7.27 8.75
CA GLY A 86 -12.77 8.70 8.77
C GLY A 86 -12.29 9.43 7.50
N TRP A 87 -11.10 9.08 7.01
CA TRP A 87 -10.60 9.59 5.74
C TRP A 87 -11.46 9.16 4.55
N LEU A 88 -11.94 7.91 4.52
CA LEU A 88 -12.80 7.41 3.47
C LEU A 88 -14.13 8.18 3.43
N ASP A 89 -14.77 8.35 4.59
CA ASP A 89 -16.05 9.06 4.68
C ASP A 89 -15.91 10.52 4.24
N GLN A 90 -14.82 11.20 4.63
CA GLN A 90 -14.51 12.56 4.17
C GLN A 90 -14.30 12.63 2.65
N ARG A 91 -13.58 11.66 2.07
CA ARG A 91 -13.32 11.60 0.64
C ARG A 91 -14.59 11.39 -0.16
N LEU A 92 -15.49 10.53 0.31
CA LEU A 92 -16.78 10.26 -0.35
C LEU A 92 -17.72 11.47 -0.28
N ALA A 93 -17.63 12.31 0.76
CA ALA A 93 -18.40 13.55 0.85
C ALA A 93 -17.91 14.66 -0.11
N GLN A 94 -16.69 14.53 -0.66
CA GLN A 94 -16.08 15.49 -1.58
C GLN A 94 -16.14 15.06 -3.05
N ALA A 95 -16.66 13.87 -3.35
CA ALA A 95 -16.79 13.29 -4.69
C ALA A 95 -18.21 13.45 -5.24
#